data_AF-A0A136KYP9-F1
#
_entry.id   AF-A0A136KYP9-F1
#
_cell.length_a   1.000
_cell.length_b   1.000
_cell.length_c   1.000
_cell.angle_alpha   90.00
_cell.angle_beta   90.00
_cell.angle_gamma   90.00
#
_symmetry.space_group_name_H-M   'P 1'
#
loop_
_entity.id
_entity.type
_entity.pdbx_description
1 polymer ?
#
loop_
_entity_poly.entity_id
_entity_poly.type
_entity_poly.pdbx_seq_one_letter_code
_entity_poly.pdbx_strand_id
1 'polypeptide(L)'
;MTVKGNGKGGRNQELALSAVEVLAGLENIMFISIATDGEDGPTDAAGAVVTGESYQRGKRLGMEINNYKLNNDAYHFFNQLDDLIKTSPTGTNVNDLIFCFAF
;
A
#
# COMPACT_ATOMS: atom_id res chain seq x y z
N MET A 1 1.93 10.97 -7.69
CA MET A 1 1.74 9.83 -8.61
C MET A 1 1.24 10.37 -9.94
N THR A 2 1.73 9.83 -11.05
CA THR A 2 1.20 10.09 -12.40
C THR A 2 0.62 8.79 -12.90
N VAL A 3 -0.69 8.75 -13.15
CA VAL A 3 -1.39 7.57 -13.65
C VAL A 3 -0.93 7.26 -15.07
N LYS A 4 -0.51 6.03 -15.31
CA LYS A 4 -0.08 5.51 -16.63
C LYS A 4 -0.84 4.25 -17.03
N GLY A 5 -1.29 3.46 -16.05
CA GLY A 5 -2.07 2.24 -16.28
C GLY A 5 -3.57 2.41 -16.01
N ASN A 6 -4.28 1.28 -16.04
CA ASN A 6 -5.73 1.18 -15.78
C ASN A 6 -6.03 0.44 -14.46
N GLY A 7 -5.03 0.31 -13.59
CA GLY A 7 -5.16 -0.31 -12.28
C GLY A 7 -6.00 0.49 -11.30
N LYS A 8 -6.15 -0.07 -10.11
CA LYS A 8 -6.85 0.52 -8.97
C LYS A 8 -5.84 0.81 -7.86
N GLY A 9 -5.94 1.98 -7.26
CA GLY A 9 -5.07 2.39 -6.16
C GLY A 9 -5.23 3.86 -5.82
N GLY A 10 -4.44 4.31 -4.86
CA GLY A 10 -4.35 5.70 -4.45
C GLY A 10 -2.90 6.09 -4.13
N ARG A 11 -2.71 7.34 -3.71
CA ARG A 11 -1.37 7.90 -3.48
C ARG A 11 -0.66 7.21 -2.31
N ASN A 12 -1.39 6.86 -1.26
CA ASN A 12 -0.84 6.20 -0.08
C ASN A 12 -0.51 4.73 -0.36
N GLN A 13 -1.40 4.02 -1.06
CA GLN A 13 -1.17 2.66 -1.52
C GLN A 13 0.03 2.58 -2.46
N GLU A 14 0.20 3.53 -3.39
CA GLU A 14 1.37 3.55 -4.29
C GLU A 14 2.69 3.85 -3.55
N LEU A 15 2.64 4.72 -2.55
CA LEU A 15 3.79 4.97 -1.67
C LEU A 15 4.16 3.69 -0.90
N ALA A 16 3.17 3.01 -0.32
CA ALA A 16 3.37 1.71 0.31
C ALA A 16 3.93 0.68 -0.67
N LEU A 17 3.38 0.56 -1.89
CA LEU A 17 3.86 -0.40 -2.91
C LEU A 17 5.32 -0.15 -3.28
N SER A 18 5.73 1.12 -3.30
CA SER A 18 7.12 1.52 -3.54
C SER A 18 8.06 1.05 -2.42
N ALA A 19 7.59 1.01 -1.17
CA ALA A 19 8.35 0.56 -0.01
C ALA A 19 8.54 -0.97 0.07
N VAL A 20 7.68 -1.77 -0.57
CA VAL A 20 7.71 -3.24 -0.47
C VAL A 20 9.08 -3.85 -0.82
N GLU A 21 9.70 -3.42 -1.93
CA GLU A 21 11.04 -3.90 -2.31
C GLU A 21 12.14 -3.34 -1.42
N VAL A 22 11.99 -2.11 -0.94
CA VAL A 22 12.98 -1.44 -0.08
C VAL A 22 13.08 -2.13 1.28
N LEU A 23 11.95 -2.60 1.81
CA LEU A 23 11.88 -3.25 3.12
C LEU A 23 12.07 -4.77 3.07
N ALA A 24 12.18 -5.35 1.87
CA ALA A 24 12.19 -6.80 1.69
C ALA A 24 13.28 -7.50 2.54
N GLY A 25 12.85 -8.41 3.42
CA GLY A 25 13.73 -9.20 4.28
C GLY A 25 14.23 -8.47 5.54
N LEU A 26 13.84 -7.22 5.77
CA LEU A 26 14.11 -6.54 7.03
C LEU A 26 13.18 -7.07 8.13
N GLU A 27 13.76 -7.48 9.25
CA GLU A 27 13.00 -7.89 10.43
C GLU A 27 12.56 -6.64 11.23
N ASN A 28 11.50 -6.79 12.04
CA ASN A 28 11.07 -5.76 13.00
C ASN A 28 10.84 -4.37 12.39
N ILE A 29 10.36 -4.30 11.14
CA ILE A 29 10.01 -3.05 10.46
C ILE A 29 8.55 -3.05 10.02
N MET A 30 7.90 -1.91 10.16
CA MET A 30 6.56 -1.67 9.63
C MET A 30 6.46 -0.26 9.05
N PHE A 31 5.97 -0.15 7.82
CA PHE A 31 5.69 1.10 7.15
C PHE A 31 4.20 1.21 6.85
N ILE A 32 3.59 2.34 7.19
CA ILE A 32 2.17 2.61 7.00
C ILE A 32 2.02 3.95 6.31
N SER A 33 1.17 4.01 5.28
CA SER A 33 0.74 5.27 4.66
C SER A 33 -0.78 5.25 4.58
N ILE A 34 -1.43 6.30 5.10
CA ILE A 34 -2.90 6.41 5.13
C ILE A 34 -3.39 7.82 4.81
N ALA A 35 -4.54 7.93 4.14
CA ALA A 35 -5.34 9.12 4.01
C ALA A 35 -6.30 9.24 5.21
N THR A 36 -6.34 10.42 5.83
CA THR A 36 -7.11 10.64 7.07
C THR A 36 -8.62 10.75 6.86
N ASP A 37 -9.08 10.95 5.63
CA ASP A 37 -10.49 10.86 5.23
C ASP A 37 -11.01 9.43 5.12
N GLY A 38 -10.11 8.44 5.13
CA GLY A 38 -10.44 7.02 5.09
C GLY A 38 -10.51 6.45 3.68
N GLU A 39 -10.23 7.25 2.64
CA GLU A 39 -10.32 6.87 1.24
C GLU A 39 -9.05 7.31 0.49
N ASP A 40 -8.31 6.34 -0.06
CA ASP A 40 -7.12 6.60 -0.87
C ASP A 40 -7.39 6.28 -2.35
N GLY A 41 -7.55 7.33 -3.15
CA GLY A 41 -7.96 7.20 -4.56
C GLY A 41 -9.40 6.67 -4.70
N PRO A 42 -9.79 6.12 -5.86
CA PRO A 42 -11.10 5.50 -6.06
C PRO A 42 -11.18 4.10 -5.43
N THR A 43 -10.89 3.99 -4.13
CA THR A 43 -10.85 2.71 -3.39
C THR A 43 -11.59 2.80 -2.06
N ASP A 44 -11.87 1.65 -1.44
CA ASP A 44 -12.49 1.54 -0.11
C ASP A 44 -11.44 1.41 1.01
N ALA A 45 -10.17 1.69 0.71
CA ALA A 45 -9.06 1.63 1.65
C ALA A 45 -8.48 3.02 1.86
N ALA A 46 -8.12 3.33 3.10
CA ALA A 46 -7.41 4.55 3.48
C ALA A 46 -5.93 4.49 3.06
N GLY A 47 -5.39 3.29 2.82
CA GLY A 47 -3.98 3.09 2.57
C GLY A 47 -3.57 1.64 2.72
N ALA A 48 -2.30 1.40 3.05
CA ALA A 48 -1.76 0.05 3.22
C ALA A 48 -0.64 0.00 4.27
N VAL A 49 -0.41 -1.20 4.79
CA VAL A 49 0.73 -1.55 5.65
C VAL A 49 1.73 -2.39 4.86
N VAL A 50 3.01 -2.18 5.14
CA VAL A 50 4.13 -2.93 4.55
C VAL A 50 5.03 -3.38 5.68
N THR A 51 5.39 -4.67 5.67
CA THR A 51 6.43 -5.22 6.53
C THR A 51 7.57 -5.77 5.66
N GLY A 52 8.68 -6.17 6.27
CA GLY A 52 9.75 -6.81 5.49
C GLY A 52 9.36 -8.16 4.88
N GLU A 53 8.24 -8.76 5.32
CA GLU A 53 7.72 -9.99 4.75
C GLU A 53 6.82 -9.77 3.52
N SER A 54 6.27 -8.57 3.32
CA SER A 54 5.27 -8.30 2.27
C SER A 54 5.79 -8.68 0.87
N TYR A 55 7.07 -8.45 0.57
CA TYR A 55 7.67 -8.86 -0.71
C TYR A 55 7.66 -10.38 -0.89
N GLN A 56 8.08 -11.14 0.12
CA GLN A 56 8.13 -12.61 0.04
C GLN A 56 6.73 -13.24 0.06
N ARG A 57 5.76 -12.63 0.76
CA ARG A 57 4.34 -13.03 0.69
C ARG A 57 3.81 -12.83 -0.74
N GLY A 58 4.15 -11.70 -1.37
CA GLY A 58 3.81 -11.42 -2.77
C GLY A 58 4.37 -12.46 -3.73
N LYS A 59 5.68 -12.72 -3.66
CA LYS A 59 6.34 -13.73 -4.49
C LYS A 59 5.73 -15.13 -4.36
N ARG A 60 5.37 -15.54 -3.14
CA ARG A 60 4.73 -16.85 -2.89
C ARG A 60 3.38 -17.02 -3.58
N LEU A 61 2.67 -15.91 -3.86
CA LEU A 61 1.42 -15.89 -4.61
C LEU A 61 1.64 -15.74 -6.13
N GLY A 62 2.89 -15.76 -6.60
CA GLY A 62 3.22 -15.56 -8.02
C GLY A 62 3.02 -14.12 -8.50
N MET A 63 2.99 -13.15 -7.58
CA MET A 63 2.85 -11.74 -7.91
C MET A 63 4.18 -11.12 -8.35
N GLU A 64 4.18 -10.52 -9.54
CA GLU A 64 5.28 -9.68 -10.02
C GLU A 64 5.02 -8.21 -9.70
N ILE A 65 5.68 -7.68 -8.66
CA ILE A 65 5.43 -6.33 -8.14
C ILE A 65 5.55 -5.22 -9.20
N ASN A 66 6.48 -5.37 -10.14
CA ASN A 66 6.67 -4.42 -11.22
C ASN A 66 5.43 -4.32 -12.13
N ASN A 67 4.65 -5.39 -12.31
CA ASN A 67 3.41 -5.33 -13.06
C ASN A 67 2.38 -4.45 -12.35
N TYR A 68 2.26 -4.56 -11.03
CA TYR A 68 1.36 -3.72 -10.23
C TYR A 68 1.81 -2.25 -10.24
N LYS A 69 3.11 -1.98 -10.09
CA LYS A 69 3.67 -0.61 -10.17
C LYS A 69 3.45 0.03 -11.53
N LEU A 70 3.72 -0.68 -12.62
CA LEU A 70 3.56 -0.16 -13.99
C LEU A 70 2.09 0.08 -14.35
N ASN A 71 1.17 -0.74 -13.84
CA ASN A 71 -0.25 -0.62 -14.11
C ASN A 71 -0.99 0.33 -13.14
N ASN A 72 -0.30 0.93 -12.17
CA ASN A 72 -0.91 1.70 -11.07
C ASN A 72 -1.97 0.91 -10.29
N ASP A 73 -1.62 -0.32 -9.90
CA ASP A 73 -2.56 -1.31 -9.37
C ASP A 73 -2.27 -1.73 -7.92
N ALA A 74 -1.82 -0.77 -7.10
CA ALA A 74 -1.45 -1.02 -5.71
C ALA A 74 -2.57 -1.62 -4.87
N TYR A 75 -3.84 -1.28 -5.15
CA TYR A 75 -4.98 -1.81 -4.41
C TYR A 75 -5.05 -3.34 -4.49
N HIS A 76 -4.95 -3.91 -5.70
CA HIS A 76 -5.06 -5.36 -5.87
C HIS A 76 -3.86 -6.11 -5.29
N PHE A 77 -2.66 -5.52 -5.34
CA PHE A 77 -1.47 -6.09 -4.69
C PHE A 77 -1.70 -6.25 -3.17
N PHE A 78 -2.09 -5.17 -2.49
CA PHE A 78 -2.30 -5.22 -1.04
C PHE A 78 -3.56 -6.00 -0.65
N ASN A 79 -4.60 -6.02 -1.49
CA ASN A 79 -5.78 -6.83 -1.27
C ASN A 79 -5.45 -8.34 -1.29
N GLN A 80 -4.57 -8.79 -2.19
CA GLN A 80 -4.12 -10.20 -2.21
C GLN A 80 -3.30 -10.58 -0.98
N LEU A 81 -2.66 -9.60 -0.33
CA LEU A 81 -1.89 -9.78 0.89
C LEU A 81 -2.71 -9.54 2.16
N ASP A 82 -3.96 -9.09 2.08
CA ASP A 82 -4.71 -8.63 3.26
C ASP A 82 -3.98 -7.52 4.05
N ASP A 83 -3.25 -6.66 3.33
CA ASP A 83 -2.40 -5.58 3.86
C ASP A 83 -3.05 -4.19 3.64
N LEU A 84 -4.32 -4.13 3.21
CA LEU A 84 -5.08 -2.88 3.07
C LEU A 84 -5.57 -2.38 4.42
N ILE A 85 -5.48 -1.08 4.63
CA ILE A 85 -6.06 -0.43 5.81
C ILE A 85 -7.42 0.15 5.42
N LYS A 86 -8.49 -0.44 5.97
CA LYS A 86 -9.88 -0.03 5.71
C LYS A 86 -10.51 0.52 6.98
N THR A 87 -10.62 1.85 7.05
CA THR A 87 -11.20 2.55 8.21
C THR A 87 -12.68 2.89 8.04
N SER A 88 -13.22 2.76 6.81
CA SER A 88 -14.41 3.49 6.36
C SER A 88 -14.19 5.02 6.38
N PRO A 89 -15.13 5.84 5.84
CA PRO A 89 -15.03 7.29 5.90
C PRO A 89 -14.95 7.78 7.35
N THR A 90 -13.94 8.59 7.66
CA THR A 90 -13.68 9.05 9.03
C THR A 90 -14.47 10.29 9.42
N GLY A 91 -15.01 11.02 8.43
CA GLY A 91 -15.72 12.28 8.62
C GLY A 91 -14.81 13.50 8.84
N THR A 92 -13.49 13.37 8.64
CA THR A 92 -12.51 14.46 8.71
C THR A 92 -11.48 14.34 7.61
N ASN A 93 -10.74 15.40 7.29
CA ASN A 93 -9.62 15.32 6.35
C ASN A 93 -8.52 16.30 6.74
N VAL A 94 -7.37 15.78 7.16
CA VAL A 94 -6.14 16.52 7.43
C VAL A 94 -4.97 16.02 6.58
N ASN A 95 -5.28 15.52 5.37
CA ASN A 95 -4.37 14.90 4.40
C ASN A 95 -3.86 13.50 4.83
N ASP A 96 -2.57 13.23 4.63
CA ASP A 96 -1.98 11.91 4.78
C ASP A 96 -1.12 11.81 6.04
N LEU A 97 -1.06 10.62 6.62
CA LEU A 97 -0.13 10.27 7.70
C LEU A 97 0.74 9.10 7.27
N ILE A 98 2.04 9.22 7.54
CA ILE A 98 3.04 8.20 7.21
C ILE A 98 3.76 7.83 8.50
N PHE A 99 3.80 6.53 8.79
CA PHE A 99 4.48 5.99 9.96
C PHE A 99 5.52 4.97 9.52
N CYS A 100 6.69 5.00 10.18
CA CYS A 100 7.72 4.00 10.03
C CYS A 100 8.15 3.57 11.44
N PHE A 101 7.93 2.30 11.77
CA PHE A 101 8.28 1.71 13.05
C PHE A 101 9.43 0.73 12.85
N ALA A 102 10.45 0.84 13.69
CA ALA A 102 11.53 -0.12 13.85
C ALA A 102 11.56 -0.53 15.33
N PHE A 103 11.53 -1.84 15.60
CA PHE A 103 11.46 -2.38 16.97
C PHE A 103 12.79 -2.95 17.45
#